data_AF-W1XRV7-F1
#
_entry.id   AF-W1XRV7-F1
#
_cell.length_a   1.000
_cell.length_b   1.000
_cell.length_c   1.000
_cell.angle_alpha   90.00
_cell.angle_beta   90.00
_cell.angle_gamma   90.00
#
_symmetry.space_group_name_H-M   'P 1'
#
loop_
_entity.id
_entity.type
_entity.pdbx_description
1 polymer ?
#
loop_
_entity_poly.entity_id
_entity_poly.type
_entity_poly.pdbx_seq_one_letter_code
_entity_poly.pdbx_strand_id
1 'polypeptide(L)' 'MSDQRVFDMELVKVESLEKAVKTPFYQTDSTGGSVWVIKPGQILPKHYHHHSDDIW' A
#
# COMPACT_ATOMS: atom_id res chain seq x y z
N MET A 1 -10.17 16.30 -4.19
CA MET A 1 -9.02 15.43 -3.86
C MET A 1 -7.96 16.28 -3.19
N SER A 2 -7.19 15.74 -2.25
CA SER A 2 -6.08 16.48 -1.64
C SER A 2 -5.00 16.75 -2.69
N ASP A 3 -4.48 17.99 -2.76
CA ASP A 3 -3.32 18.33 -3.61
C ASP A 3 -1.98 17.88 -3.01
N GLN A 4 -2.03 17.12 -1.91
CA GLN A 4 -0.86 16.47 -1.36
C GLN A 4 -0.23 15.54 -2.39
N ARG A 5 1.09 15.70 -2.58
CA ARG A 5 1.93 14.87 -3.46
C ARG A 5 3.10 14.23 -2.73
N VAL A 6 3.46 14.75 -1.55
CA VAL A 6 4.53 14.23 -0.71
C VAL A 6 3.90 13.61 0.54
N PHE A 7 4.28 12.37 0.82
CA PHE A 7 3.79 11.60 1.94
C PHE A 7 4.96 11.18 2.81
N ASP A 8 4.82 11.38 4.12
CA ASP A 8 5.74 10.81 5.09
C ASP A 8 5.36 9.35 5.32
N MET A 9 6.29 8.44 5.05
CA MET A 9 6.08 7.01 5.20
C MET A 9 5.80 6.60 6.65
N GLU A 10 6.34 7.31 7.63
CA GLU A 10 6.06 7.03 9.05
C GLU A 10 4.61 7.33 9.42
N LEU A 11 3.96 8.25 8.70
CA LEU A 11 2.55 8.59 8.90
C LEU A 11 1.60 7.66 8.15
N VAL A 12 2.09 6.97 7.12
CA VAL A 12 1.29 6.10 6.24
C VAL A 12 1.39 4.63 6.63
N LYS A 13 2.57 4.18 7.06
CA LYS A 13 2.79 2.76 7.31
C LYS A 13 1.99 2.29 8.52
N VAL A 14 1.43 1.10 8.42
CA VAL A 14 0.83 0.40 9.56
C VAL A 14 1.56 -0.93 9.71
N GLU A 15 2.05 -1.21 10.90
CA GLU A 15 2.78 -2.43 11.19
C GLU A 15 1.91 -3.42 11.97
N SER A 16 2.12 -4.71 11.74
CA SER A 16 1.56 -5.78 12.56
C SER A 16 2.58 -6.90 12.70
N LEU A 17 2.65 -7.48 13.90
CA LEU A 17 3.46 -8.66 14.16
C LEU A 17 2.78 -9.94 13.65
N GLU A 18 1.46 -9.92 13.48
CA GLU A 18 0.67 -11.11 13.11
C GLU A 18 0.61 -11.35 11.61
N LYS A 19 0.48 -10.28 10.81
CA LYS A 19 0.30 -10.38 9.35
C LYS A 19 0.86 -9.17 8.60
N ALA A 20 1.14 -9.38 7.32
CA ALA A 20 1.42 -8.28 6.39
C ALA A 20 0.22 -7.33 6.31
N VAL A 21 0.48 -6.02 6.29
CA VAL A 21 -0.57 -4.99 6.25
C VAL A 21 -0.41 -4.13 5.00
N LYS A 22 -1.52 -3.97 4.26
CA LYS A 22 -1.69 -2.99 3.19
C LYS A 22 -2.35 -1.74 3.75
N THR A 23 -1.72 -0.60 3.58
CA THR A 23 -2.32 0.70 3.87
C THR A 23 -2.46 1.53 2.58
N PRO A 24 -3.68 1.66 2.03
CA PRO A 24 -3.95 2.63 0.97
C PRO A 24 -3.83 4.05 1.53
N PHE A 25 -3.16 4.94 0.79
CA PHE A 25 -2.90 6.30 1.28
C PHE A 25 -3.26 7.42 0.30
N TYR A 26 -3.49 7.10 -0.97
CA TYR A 26 -4.24 7.96 -1.89
C TYR A 26 -4.91 7.14 -2.99
N GLN A 27 -5.92 7.74 -3.60
CA GLN A 27 -6.59 7.22 -4.78
C GLN A 27 -7.01 8.40 -5.67
N THR A 28 -6.83 8.23 -6.97
CA THR A 28 -7.39 9.05 -8.04
C THR A 28 -8.14 8.14 -9.01
N ASP A 29 -8.73 8.72 -10.06
CA ASP A 29 -9.42 7.94 -11.10
C ASP A 29 -8.44 7.08 -11.93
N SER A 30 -7.14 7.42 -11.94
CA SER A 30 -6.14 6.76 -12.78
C SER A 30 -5.05 6.02 -12.01
N THR A 31 -4.85 6.33 -10.74
CA THR A 31 -3.76 5.75 -9.92
C THR A 31 -4.18 5.61 -8.46
N GLY A 32 -3.64 4.60 -7.80
CA GLY A 32 -3.76 4.42 -6.35
C GLY A 32 -2.40 4.16 -5.73
N GLY A 33 -2.20 4.65 -4.51
CA GLY A 33 -1.00 4.39 -3.72
C GLY A 33 -1.31 3.49 -2.54
N SER A 34 -0.51 2.45 -2.33
CA SER A 34 -0.57 1.61 -1.14
C SER A 34 0.83 1.29 -0.63
N VAL A 35 0.99 1.25 0.68
CA VAL A 35 2.21 0.77 1.34
C VAL A 35 1.94 -0.61 1.91
N TRP A 36 2.83 -1.56 1.65
CA TRP A 36 2.84 -2.84 2.32
C TRP A 36 3.97 -2.90 3.35
N VAL A 37 3.64 -3.18 4.61
CA VAL A 37 4.62 -3.55 5.62
C VAL A 37 4.56 -5.05 5.81
N ILE A 38 5.67 -5.73 5.50
CA ILE A 38 5.81 -7.18 5.58
C ILE A 38 7.03 -7.47 6.44
N LYS A 39 6.82 -8.02 7.65
CA LYS A 39 7.90 -8.41 8.55
C LYS A 39 8.49 -9.77 8.13
N PRO A 40 9.72 -10.12 8.56
CA PRO A 40 10.31 -11.42 8.24
C PRO A 40 9.37 -12.58 8.59
N GLY A 41 9.19 -13.52 7.64
CA GLY A 41 8.30 -14.68 7.79
C GLY A 41 6.82 -14.41 7.46
N GLN A 42 6.40 -13.16 7.30
CA GLN A 42 5.07 -12.83 6.79
C GLN A 42 5.02 -12.95 5.28
N ILE A 43 3.83 -13.24 4.75
CA ILE A 43 3.59 -13.46 3.33
C ILE A 43 2.53 -12.48 2.85
N LEU A 44 2.77 -11.87 1.69
CA LEU A 44 1.76 -11.19 0.91
C LEU A 44 0.94 -12.24 0.15
N PRO A 45 -0.37 -12.41 0.44
CA PRO A 45 -1.18 -13.36 -0.31
C PRO A 45 -1.22 -13.00 -1.79
N LYS A 46 -1.31 -14.04 -2.63
CA LYS A 46 -1.56 -13.85 -4.07
C LYS A 46 -2.84 -13.06 -4.26
N HIS A 47 -2.77 -12.03 -5.08
CA HIS A 47 -3.90 -11.21 -5.47
C HIS A 47 -3.78 -10.84 -6.94
N TYR A 48 -4.86 -10.29 -7.49
CA TYR A 48 -4.98 -9.95 -8.89
C TYR A 48 -5.57 -8.55 -9.02
N HIS A 49 -5.07 -7.81 -10.01
CA HIS A 49 -5.55 -6.49 -10.34
C HIS A 49 -6.33 -6.55 -11.65
N HIS A 50 -7.64 -6.28 -11.58
CA HIS A 50 -8.52 -6.34 -12.76
C HIS A 50 -8.34 -5.17 -13.72
N HIS A 51 -7.82 -4.04 -13.22
CA HIS A 51 -7.85 -2.75 -13.91
C HIS A 51 -6.52 -1.98 -13.77
N SER A 52 -5.48 -2.62 -13.26
CA SER A 52 -4.17 -1.99 -13.05
C SER A 52 -3.06 -3.02 -13.15
N ASP A 53 -1.87 -2.58 -13.56
CA ASP A 53 -0.63 -3.34 -13.34
C ASP A 53 0.10 -2.75 -12.13
N ASP A 54 0.79 -3.59 -11.37
CA ASP A 54 1.69 -3.12 -10.32
C ASP A 54 3.00 -2.64 -10.93
N ILE A 55 3.36 -1.38 -10.66
CA ILE A 55 4.72 -0.87 -10.91
C ILE A 55 5.48 -0.99 -9.58
N TRP A 56 6.49 -1.86 -9.55
CA TRP A 56 7.31 -2.16 -8.38
C TRP A 56 8.60 -1.34 -8.36
#